data_AF-A0A949XKE5-F1
#
_entry.id   AF-A0A949XKE5-F1
#
_cell.length_a   1.000
_cell.length_b   1.000
_cell.length_c   1.000
_cell.angle_alpha   90.00
_cell.angle_beta   90.00
_cell.angle_gamma   90.00
#
_symmetry.space_group_name_H-M   'P 1'
#
loop_
_entity.id
_entity.type
_entity.pdbx_description
1 polymer ?
#
loop_
_entity_poly.entity_id
_entity_poly.type
_entity_poly.pdbx_seq_one_letter_code
_entity_poly.pdbx_strand_id
1 'polypeptide(L)'
;MNRWNKDSDGLLFPELAENPWPTSRCRAFDPKNLSGTCSRLTSLELCAGAGGQALGLEQAGIGHSALVEVDKNACTTLRVNRPNWNVIEQDLNEFDGSAFRGVDIISGGLPCPPFSIAGKQLGKHDERNLFPAMIRLDR
;
A
#
# COMPACT_ATOMS: atom_id res chain seq x y z
N MET A 1 -13.46 -32.67 11.86
CA MET A 1 -12.08 -32.55 12.39
C MET A 1 -11.20 -33.36 11.46
N ASN A 2 -10.06 -32.79 10.99
CA ASN A 2 -9.26 -33.16 9.79
C ASN A 2 -9.72 -32.37 8.56
N ARG A 3 -8.86 -31.71 7.76
CA ARG A 3 -7.39 -31.73 7.62
C ARG A 3 -7.02 -30.37 7.02
N TRP A 4 -6.22 -29.57 7.73
CA TRP A 4 -5.52 -28.45 7.09
C TRP A 4 -4.42 -29.08 6.23
N ASN A 5 -4.59 -29.11 4.91
CA ASN A 5 -3.49 -29.43 4.01
C ASN A 5 -2.47 -28.30 4.11
N LYS A 6 -1.28 -28.65 4.59
CA LYS A 6 -0.09 -27.80 4.53
C LYS A 6 0.42 -27.82 3.09
N ASP A 7 -0.20 -27.02 2.24
CA ASP A 7 0.44 -26.63 0.99
C ASP A 7 1.38 -25.47 1.31
N SER A 8 2.65 -25.68 1.00
CA SER A 8 3.83 -25.09 1.65
C SER A 8 4.15 -23.64 1.29
N ASP A 9 3.27 -22.96 0.56
CA ASP A 9 3.66 -21.71 -0.11
C ASP A 9 2.93 -20.47 0.47
N GLY A 10 1.99 -20.66 1.42
CA GLY A 10 1.36 -19.57 2.16
C GLY A 10 0.52 -18.60 1.31
N LEU A 11 0.28 -18.92 0.04
CA LEU A 11 -0.52 -18.11 -0.86
C LEU A 11 -2.00 -18.41 -0.65
N LEU A 12 -2.76 -17.41 -0.20
CA LEU A 12 -4.20 -17.51 0.06
C LEU A 12 -5.02 -17.85 -1.21
N PHE A 13 -4.45 -17.64 -2.40
CA PHE A 13 -5.09 -17.88 -3.70
C PHE A 13 -4.06 -18.41 -4.72
N PRO A 14 -3.74 -19.72 -4.69
CA PRO A 14 -2.75 -20.31 -5.60
C PRO A 14 -3.15 -20.18 -7.09
N GLU A 15 -4.44 -20.06 -7.38
CA GLU A 15 -4.99 -19.91 -8.74
C GLU A 15 -4.80 -18.50 -9.32
N LEU A 16 -4.46 -17.53 -8.47
CA LEU A 16 -4.09 -16.16 -8.84
C LEU A 16 -2.58 -15.92 -8.76
N ALA A 17 -1.78 -16.97 -8.54
CA ALA A 17 -0.32 -16.87 -8.48
C ALA A 17 0.28 -16.42 -9.83
N GLU A 18 -0.39 -16.74 -10.94
CA GLU A 18 -0.06 -16.19 -12.25
C GLU A 18 -0.77 -14.84 -12.42
N ASN A 19 -0.04 -13.75 -12.16
CA ASN A 19 -0.49 -12.40 -12.44
C ASN A 19 -0.78 -12.26 -13.96
N PRO A 20 -2.04 -12.03 -14.39
CA PRO A 20 -2.41 -11.90 -15.80
C PRO A 20 -1.88 -10.61 -16.43
N TRP A 21 -1.38 -9.68 -15.62
CA TRP A 21 -0.62 -8.53 -16.08
C TRP A 21 0.85 -8.97 -16.20
N PRO A 22 1.45 -9.02 -17.41
CA PRO A 22 2.84 -9.42 -17.59
C PRO A 22 3.76 -8.34 -17.04
N THR A 23 3.90 -8.27 -15.73
CA THR A 23 4.89 -7.43 -15.07
C THR A 23 6.17 -8.24 -15.03
N SER A 24 7.07 -7.96 -15.97
CA SER A 24 8.41 -8.55 -16.03
C SER A 24 8.96 -8.69 -14.60
N ARG A 25 9.40 -9.89 -14.19
CA ARG A 25 10.09 -10.11 -12.91
C ARG A 25 11.29 -9.17 -12.87
N CYS A 26 11.13 -8.00 -12.26
CA CYS A 26 12.23 -7.08 -12.07
C CYS A 26 13.19 -7.76 -11.10
N ARG A 27 14.43 -7.97 -11.53
CA ARG A 27 15.48 -8.56 -10.69
C ARG A 27 15.53 -7.82 -9.35
N ALA A 28 15.94 -8.53 -8.29
CA ALA A 28 16.21 -7.91 -7.01
C ALA A 28 17.16 -6.71 -7.21
N PHE A 29 16.89 -5.62 -6.50
CA PHE A 29 17.68 -4.38 -6.60
C PHE A 29 19.15 -4.66 -6.29
N ASP A 30 20.02 -4.50 -7.30
CA ASP A 30 21.47 -4.53 -7.16
C ASP A 30 22.01 -3.11 -7.36
N PRO A 31 22.48 -2.42 -6.29
CA PRO A 31 22.96 -1.05 -6.38
C PRO A 31 24.23 -0.89 -7.24
N LYS A 32 24.85 -1.99 -7.71
CA LYS A 32 26.11 -1.95 -8.49
C LYS A 32 25.91 -2.08 -10.01
N ASN A 33 24.70 -2.30 -10.51
CA ASN A 33 24.47 -2.55 -11.93
C ASN A 33 23.33 -1.68 -12.51
N LEU A 34 23.68 -0.48 -12.97
CA LEU A 34 22.75 0.56 -13.44
C LEU A 34 22.48 0.53 -14.96
N SER A 35 22.97 -0.46 -15.73
CA SER A 35 23.03 -0.36 -17.21
C SER A 35 21.85 -0.98 -18.00
N GLY A 36 20.69 -1.17 -17.38
CA GLY A 36 19.49 -1.67 -18.06
C GLY A 36 18.21 -1.37 -17.28
N THR A 37 17.81 -0.10 -17.25
CA THR A 37 16.76 0.41 -16.35
C THR A 37 15.37 0.32 -16.96
N CYS A 38 14.70 -0.82 -16.77
CA CYS A 38 13.26 -0.72 -16.48
C CYS A 38 13.19 -0.30 -15.01
N SER A 39 13.00 0.99 -14.72
CA SER A 39 12.94 1.49 -13.35
C SER A 39 11.81 0.77 -12.61
N ARG A 40 12.13 0.12 -11.50
CA ARG A 40 11.13 -0.55 -10.66
C ARG A 40 10.25 0.55 -10.06
N LEU A 41 8.99 0.65 -10.49
CA LEU A 41 8.05 1.65 -9.97
C LEU A 41 7.92 1.50 -8.45
N THR A 42 7.79 2.64 -7.77
CA THR A 42 7.64 2.74 -6.32
C THR A 42 6.35 3.46 -5.96
N SER A 43 5.75 3.06 -4.84
CA SER A 43 4.49 3.63 -4.34
C SER A 43 4.61 4.14 -2.91
N LEU A 44 3.92 5.24 -2.64
CA LEU A 44 3.62 5.73 -1.30
C LEU A 44 2.13 5.47 -1.06
N GLU A 45 1.83 4.54 -0.16
CA GLU A 45 0.46 4.13 0.13
C GLU A 45 -0.06 4.83 1.38
N LEU A 46 -1.19 5.52 1.25
CA LEU A 46 -1.84 6.28 2.30
C LEU A 46 -3.08 5.54 2.80
N CYS A 47 -3.31 5.51 4.10
CA CYS A 47 -4.42 4.72 4.69
C CYS A 47 -4.34 3.25 4.24
N ALA A 48 -3.18 2.63 4.44
CA ALA A 48 -2.88 1.29 3.93
C ALA A 48 -3.79 0.18 4.49
N GLY A 49 -4.44 0.43 5.64
CA GLY A 49 -5.21 -0.57 6.36
C GLY A 49 -4.38 -1.83 6.60
N ALA A 50 -5.01 -3.00 6.45
CA ALA A 50 -4.31 -4.28 6.59
C ALA A 50 -3.40 -4.65 5.38
N GLY A 51 -3.26 -3.76 4.38
CA GLY A 51 -2.32 -3.93 3.26
C GLY A 51 -2.88 -4.64 2.03
N GLY A 52 -4.19 -4.66 1.83
CA GLY A 52 -4.79 -5.32 0.66
C GLY A 52 -4.37 -4.68 -0.67
N GLN A 53 -4.35 -3.34 -0.72
CA GLN A 53 -3.91 -2.60 -1.91
C GLN A 53 -2.39 -2.71 -2.09
N ALA A 54 -1.62 -2.54 -1.01
CA ALA A 54 -0.17 -2.77 -1.03
C ALA A 54 0.21 -4.14 -1.58
N LEU A 55 -0.47 -5.20 -1.11
CA LEU A 55 -0.20 -6.55 -1.57
C LEU A 55 -0.47 -6.71 -3.09
N GLY A 56 -1.51 -6.07 -3.61
CA GLY A 56 -1.79 -6.06 -5.06
C GLY A 56 -0.72 -5.34 -5.87
N LEU A 57 -0.22 -4.20 -5.37
CA LEU A 57 0.87 -3.44 -6.01
C LEU A 57 2.19 -4.24 -5.98
N GLU A 58 2.51 -4.88 -4.85
CA GLU A 58 3.66 -5.79 -4.72
C GLU A 58 3.57 -6.93 -5.76
N GLN A 59 2.40 -7.55 -5.92
CA GLN A 59 2.16 -8.61 -6.91
C GLN A 59 2.26 -8.12 -8.36
N ALA A 60 1.96 -6.85 -8.61
CA ALA A 60 2.18 -6.17 -9.88
C ALA A 60 3.65 -5.72 -10.08
N GLY A 61 4.56 -6.07 -9.18
CA GLY A 61 5.99 -5.75 -9.28
C GLY A 61 6.34 -4.31 -8.87
N ILE A 62 5.40 -3.56 -8.29
CA ILE A 62 5.59 -2.21 -7.78
C ILE A 62 6.11 -2.31 -6.34
N GLY A 63 7.20 -1.60 -6.05
CA GLY A 63 7.74 -1.50 -4.69
C GLY A 63 6.99 -0.49 -3.82
N HIS A 64 7.25 -0.52 -2.52
CA HIS A 64 6.72 0.45 -1.57
C HIS A 64 7.84 1.28 -0.95
N SER A 65 7.75 2.59 -1.08
CA SER A 65 8.59 3.55 -0.37
C SER A 65 8.14 3.69 1.09
N ALA A 66 6.82 3.75 1.31
CA ALA A 66 6.21 3.66 2.64
C ALA A 66 4.71 3.31 2.54
N LEU A 67 4.19 2.78 3.65
CA LEU A 67 2.77 2.61 3.92
C LEU A 67 2.44 3.43 5.17
N VAL A 68 1.56 4.42 5.03
CA VAL A 68 1.10 5.30 6.10
C VAL A 68 -0.25 4.81 6.59
N GLU A 69 -0.36 4.50 7.88
CA GLU A 69 -1.59 4.01 8.50
C GLU A 69 -1.70 4.53 9.93
N VAL A 70 -2.91 4.87 10.37
CA VAL A 70 -3.15 5.44 11.71
C VAL A 70 -3.59 4.36 12.72
N ASP A 71 -4.24 3.30 12.25
CA ASP A 71 -4.69 2.20 13.10
C ASP A 71 -3.51 1.28 13.47
N LYS A 72 -3.29 1.16 14.79
CA LYS A 72 -2.21 0.36 15.36
C LYS A 72 -2.34 -1.13 15.06
N ASN A 73 -3.56 -1.67 14.98
CA ASN A 73 -3.76 -3.09 14.71
C ASN A 73 -3.41 -3.40 13.25
N ALA A 74 -3.85 -2.55 12.33
CA ALA A 74 -3.48 -2.59 10.92
C ALA A 74 -1.96 -2.49 10.73
N CYS A 75 -1.31 -1.52 11.38
CA CYS A 75 0.16 -1.40 11.35
C CYS A 75 0.85 -2.67 11.87
N THR A 76 0.33 -3.28 12.93
CA THR A 76 0.85 -4.55 13.47
C THR A 76 0.68 -5.67 12.45
N THR A 77 -0.49 -5.78 11.82
CA THR A 77 -0.74 -6.75 10.74
C THR A 77 0.24 -6.58 9.59
N LEU A 78 0.48 -5.35 9.13
CA LEU A 78 1.44 -5.06 8.06
C LEU A 78 2.86 -5.52 8.43
N ARG A 79 3.35 -5.11 9.61
CA ARG A 79 4.71 -5.45 10.07
C ARG A 79 4.90 -6.96 10.27
N VAL A 80 3.87 -7.66 10.74
CA VAL A 80 3.91 -9.12 10.92
C VAL A 80 3.95 -9.85 9.58
N ASN A 81 3.09 -9.46 8.63
CA ASN A 81 2.98 -10.17 7.34
C ASN A 81 4.06 -9.76 6.34
N ARG A 82 4.62 -8.55 6.47
CA ARG A 82 5.66 -7.99 5.59
C ARG A 82 6.68 -7.18 6.40
N PRO A 83 7.61 -7.85 7.12
CA PRO A 83 8.59 -7.17 7.97
C PRO A 83 9.53 -6.18 7.26
N ASN A 84 9.69 -6.33 5.95
CA ASN A 84 10.54 -5.45 5.13
C ASN A 84 9.82 -4.21 4.59
N TRP A 85 8.50 -4.10 4.79
CA TRP A 85 7.76 -2.92 4.39
C TRP A 85 7.98 -1.79 5.40
N ASN A 86 8.17 -0.57 4.89
CA ASN A 86 8.30 0.61 5.71
C ASN A 86 6.90 1.10 6.17
N VAL A 87 6.48 0.68 7.36
CA VAL A 87 5.16 1.02 7.93
C VAL A 87 5.27 2.21 8.88
N ILE A 88 4.67 3.32 8.49
CA ILE A 88 4.61 4.58 9.24
C ILE A 88 3.26 4.65 9.95
N GLU A 89 3.28 4.49 11.27
CA GLU A 89 2.09 4.57 12.12
C GLU A 89 1.83 6.03 12.51
N GLN A 90 1.06 6.75 11.69
CA GLN A 90 0.86 8.20 11.84
C GLN A 90 -0.47 8.66 11.22
N ASP A 91 -1.06 9.72 11.79
CA ASP A 91 -2.18 10.44 11.18
C ASP A 91 -1.74 11.14 9.89
N LEU A 92 -2.47 10.88 8.80
CA LEU A 92 -2.20 11.45 7.49
C LEU A 92 -2.33 13.00 7.48
N ASN A 93 -3.14 13.59 8.35
CA ASN A 93 -3.25 15.05 8.47
C ASN A 93 -1.94 15.70 8.94
N GLU A 94 -1.16 14.98 9.75
CA GLU A 94 0.12 15.44 10.32
C GLU A 94 1.34 14.90 9.57
N PHE A 95 1.14 13.94 8.67
CA PHE A 95 2.21 13.32 7.89
C PHE A 95 2.87 14.31 6.90
N ASP A 96 4.20 14.42 7.00
CA ASP A 96 5.04 15.13 6.05
C ASP A 96 5.65 14.16 5.03
N GLY A 97 5.21 14.28 3.78
CA GLY A 97 5.69 13.46 2.66
C GLY A 97 6.97 13.95 2.01
N SER A 98 7.62 15.00 2.51
CA SER A 98 8.78 15.64 1.86
C SER A 98 9.91 14.65 1.55
N ALA A 99 10.14 13.67 2.42
CA ALA A 99 11.14 12.61 2.25
C ALA A 99 10.81 11.60 1.13
N PHE A 100 9.58 11.62 0.61
CA PHE A 100 9.08 10.69 -0.43
C PHE A 100 8.91 11.36 -1.79
N ARG A 101 9.40 12.59 -1.97
CA ARG A 101 9.39 13.28 -3.27
C ARG A 101 10.10 12.43 -4.34
N GLY A 102 9.45 12.29 -5.50
CA GLY A 102 9.96 11.49 -6.62
C GLY A 102 9.45 10.04 -6.66
N VAL A 103 8.54 9.66 -5.75
CA VAL A 103 7.78 8.41 -5.87
C VAL A 103 6.92 8.40 -7.14
N ASP A 104 6.80 7.25 -7.79
CA ASP A 104 6.09 7.13 -9.07
C ASP A 104 4.56 7.12 -8.90
N ILE A 105 4.08 6.58 -7.76
CA ILE A 105 2.66 6.37 -7.48
C ILE A 105 2.35 6.82 -6.06
N ILE A 106 1.33 7.68 -5.91
CA ILE A 106 0.65 7.89 -4.63
C ILE A 106 -0.67 7.11 -4.69
N SER A 107 -0.83 6.12 -3.81
CA SER A 107 -2.03 5.29 -3.71
C SER A 107 -2.65 5.44 -2.32
N GLY A 108 -3.90 5.01 -2.16
CA GLY A 108 -4.49 4.98 -0.83
C GLY A 108 -5.97 4.62 -0.78
N GLY A 109 -6.34 3.85 0.23
CA GLY A 109 -7.73 3.50 0.54
C GLY A 109 -8.36 4.53 1.47
N LEU A 110 -8.45 5.79 1.04
CA LEU A 110 -8.96 6.86 1.88
C LEU A 110 -10.35 6.51 2.44
N PRO A 111 -10.61 6.76 3.73
CA PRO A 111 -11.89 6.44 4.34
C PRO A 111 -13.01 7.17 3.58
N CYS A 112 -14.10 6.45 3.35
CA CYS A 112 -15.29 6.96 2.65
C CYS A 112 -16.44 7.40 3.59
N PRO A 113 -16.32 8.50 4.39
CA PRO A 113 -17.48 8.99 5.15
C PRO A 113 -18.48 9.94 4.48
N PRO A 114 -18.17 10.79 3.48
CA PRO A 114 -19.20 11.67 2.94
C PRO A 114 -19.87 11.15 1.66
N PHE A 115 -19.41 10.04 1.06
CA PHE A 115 -19.85 9.60 -0.28
C PHE A 115 -20.64 8.28 -0.32
N SER A 116 -20.80 7.58 0.80
CA SER A 116 -21.66 6.39 0.89
C SER A 116 -23.10 6.77 1.29
N ILE A 117 -24.08 6.17 0.61
CA ILE A 117 -25.53 6.34 0.86
C ILE A 117 -25.94 6.02 2.33
N ALA A 118 -25.11 5.27 3.07
CA ALA A 118 -25.36 4.89 4.46
C ALA A 118 -24.84 5.89 5.52
N GLY A 119 -24.29 7.05 5.13
CA GLY A 119 -23.69 8.04 6.03
C GLY A 119 -24.53 9.32 6.25
N LYS A 120 -24.18 10.12 7.26
CA LYS A 120 -24.88 11.37 7.65
C LYS A 120 -24.76 12.56 6.67
N GLN A 121 -24.17 12.38 5.49
CA GLN A 121 -23.98 13.43 4.47
C GLN A 121 -23.39 14.75 5.02
N LEU A 122 -22.39 14.68 5.92
CA LEU A 122 -21.77 15.87 6.52
C LEU A 122 -20.76 16.59 5.60
N GLY A 123 -20.53 16.05 4.38
CA GLY A 123 -19.81 16.73 3.30
C GLY A 123 -18.42 17.23 3.70
N LYS A 124 -18.17 18.53 3.56
CA LYS A 124 -16.87 19.19 3.76
C LYS A 124 -16.44 19.37 5.22
N HIS A 125 -17.32 19.08 6.18
CA HIS A 125 -17.08 19.25 7.62
C HIS A 125 -16.82 17.93 8.35
N ASP A 126 -16.69 16.83 7.61
CA ASP A 126 -16.35 15.55 8.19
C ASP A 126 -14.82 15.47 8.38
N GLU A 127 -14.36 15.38 9.63
CA GLU A 127 -12.95 15.25 10.03
C GLU A 127 -12.25 14.03 9.41
N ARG A 128 -13.04 13.09 8.87
CA ARG A 128 -12.53 11.89 8.18
C ARG A 128 -12.30 12.12 6.69
N ASN A 129 -12.52 13.34 6.18
CA ASN A 129 -12.19 13.70 4.80
C ASN A 129 -10.69 13.89 4.63
N LEU A 130 -9.99 12.82 4.25
CA LEU A 130 -8.53 12.82 4.06
C LEU A 130 -8.09 13.20 2.63
N PHE A 131 -9.02 13.51 1.72
CA PHE A 131 -8.67 13.96 0.37
C PHE A 131 -7.76 15.20 0.34
N PRO A 132 -8.00 16.26 1.14
CA PRO A 132 -7.09 17.40 1.18
C PRO A 132 -5.67 17.03 1.62
N ALA A 133 -5.54 16.11 2.58
CA ALA A 133 -4.25 15.62 3.05
C ALA A 133 -3.50 14.85 1.96
N MET A 134 -4.19 14.00 1.19
CA MET A 134 -3.60 13.32 0.03
C MET A 134 -3.16 14.30 -1.06
N ILE A 135 -4.00 15.27 -1.44
CA ILE A 135 -3.67 16.27 -2.48
C ILE A 135 -2.46 17.12 -2.06
N ARG A 136 -2.26 17.37 -0.76
CA ARG A 136 -1.07 18.07 -0.26
C ARG A 136 0.22 17.32 -0.58
N LEU A 137 0.18 15.99 -0.65
CA LEU A 137 1.36 15.14 -0.87
C LEU A 137 1.74 14.99 -2.34
N ASP A 138 0.85 15.37 -3.26
CA ASP A 138 1.10 15.40 -4.72
C ASP A 138 1.93 16.62 -5.18
N ARG A 139 2.19 17.59 -4.29
CA ARG A 139 2.92 18.84 -4.61
C ARG A 139 4.35 18.85 -4.08
#